data_AF-R5W7Y2-F1
#
_entry.id   AF-R5W7Y2-F1
#
_cell.length_a   1.000
_cell.length_b   1.000
_cell.length_c   1.000
_cell.angle_alpha   90.00
_cell.angle_beta   90.00
_cell.angle_gamma   90.00
#
_symmetry.space_group_name_H-M   'P 1'
#
loop_
_entity.id
_entity.type
_entity.pdbx_description
1 polymer ?
#
loop_
_entity_poly.entity_id
_entity_poly.type
_entity_poly.pdbx_seq_one_letter_code
_entity_poly.pdbx_strand_id
1 'polypeptide(L)'
;MGRDEILRTWFMAELAHAREQGIAVDVEGVPYEDQTPDEVWELMQKRNYMLDYEGDDTGRIVALHIELLKPLKNPEKMRYKFTNGR
;
A
#
# COMPACT_ATOMS: atom_id res chain seq x y z
N MET A 1 -18.58 3.73 16.84
CA MET A 1 -17.62 3.84 15.74
C MET A 1 -18.15 3.08 14.55
N GLY A 2 -18.18 3.73 13.39
CA GLY A 2 -18.47 3.05 12.12
C GLY A 2 -17.28 2.17 11.70
N ARG A 3 -17.52 1.16 10.87
CA ARG A 3 -16.46 0.28 10.34
C ARG A 3 -15.35 1.07 9.63
N ASP A 4 -15.72 2.12 8.91
CA ASP A 4 -14.80 2.94 8.10
C ASP A 4 -13.87 3.78 8.98
N GLU A 5 -14.36 4.22 10.14
CA GLU A 5 -13.58 4.98 11.12
C GLU A 5 -12.50 4.11 11.77
N ILE A 6 -12.81 2.84 12.05
CA ILE A 6 -11.84 1.86 12.56
C ILE A 6 -10.77 1.58 11.49
N LEU A 7 -11.19 1.36 10.24
CA LEU A 7 -10.27 1.12 9.12
C LEU A 7 -9.35 2.30 8.86
N ARG A 8 -9.90 3.53 8.87
CA ARG A 8 -9.11 4.77 8.74
C ARG A 8 -8.07 4.85 9.85
N THR A 9 -8.50 4.67 11.09
CA THR A 9 -7.60 4.79 12.25
C THR A 9 -6.48 3.77 12.19
N TRP A 10 -6.81 2.51 11.91
CA TRP A 10 -5.82 1.45 11.77
C TRP A 10 -4.84 1.73 10.61
N PHE A 11 -5.35 2.10 9.44
CA PHE A 11 -4.52 2.36 8.26
C PHE A 11 -3.53 3.51 8.51
N MET A 12 -4.00 4.62 9.10
CA MET A 12 -3.12 5.75 9.41
C MET A 12 -2.08 5.42 10.49
N ALA A 13 -2.45 4.59 11.46
CA ALA A 13 -1.51 4.11 12.47
C ALA A 13 -0.40 3.24 11.84
N GLU A 14 -0.74 2.41 10.85
CA GLU A 14 0.23 1.58 10.14
C GLU A 14 1.24 2.42 9.34
N LEU A 15 0.78 3.45 8.61
CA LEU A 15 1.69 4.36 7.88
C LEU A 15 2.60 5.14 8.83
N ALA A 16 2.05 5.61 9.95
CA ALA A 16 2.84 6.27 10.98
C ALA A 16 3.89 5.32 11.58
N HIS A 17 3.53 4.07 11.84
CA HIS A 17 4.44 3.07 12.38
C HIS A 17 5.57 2.74 11.41
N ALA A 18 5.27 2.54 10.12
CA ALA A 18 6.29 2.31 9.09
C ALA A 18 7.35 3.44 9.10
N ARG A 19 6.90 4.69 9.17
CA ARG A 19 7.78 5.86 9.28
C ARG A 19 8.65 5.83 10.54
N GLU A 20 8.08 5.48 11.69
CA GLU A 20 8.85 5.37 12.95
C GLU A 20 9.97 4.32 12.87
N GLN A 21 9.79 3.29 12.03
CA GLN A 21 10.81 2.27 11.76
C GLN A 21 11.83 2.71 10.68
N GLY A 22 11.71 3.93 10.15
CA GLY A 22 12.57 4.43 9.08
C GLY A 22 12.23 3.87 7.69
N ILE A 23 11.03 3.31 7.52
CA ILE A 23 10.53 2.85 6.21
C ILE A 23 9.94 4.06 5.49
N ALA A 24 10.43 4.35 4.29
CA ALA A 24 9.89 5.41 3.46
C ALA A 24 8.47 5.04 2.98
N VAL A 25 7.57 6.01 2.92
CA VAL A 25 6.20 5.79 2.45
C VAL A 25 5.86 6.87 1.44
N ASP A 26 5.40 6.48 0.26
CA ASP A 26 4.78 7.40 -0.70
C ASP A 26 3.44 6.88 -1.20
N VAL A 27 2.59 7.84 -1.58
CA VAL A 27 1.29 7.60 -2.18
C VAL A 27 1.26 8.29 -3.53
N GLU A 28 1.10 7.51 -4.59
CA GLU A 28 1.23 7.96 -5.98
C GLU A 28 2.53 8.73 -6.28
N GLY A 29 3.65 8.34 -5.67
CA GLY A 29 4.95 9.00 -5.85
C GLY A 29 5.12 10.29 -5.06
N VAL A 30 4.15 10.67 -4.23
CA VAL A 30 4.26 11.81 -3.31
C VAL A 30 4.61 11.27 -1.92
N PRO A 31 5.70 11.74 -1.28
CA PRO A 31 6.03 11.33 0.08
C PRO A 31 4.85 11.52 1.04
N TYR A 32 4.67 10.58 1.97
CA TYR A 32 3.58 10.66 2.93
C TYR A 32 3.72 11.89 3.86
N GLU A 33 4.95 12.38 4.12
CA GLU A 33 5.16 13.58 4.92
C GLU A 33 4.63 14.86 4.27
N ASP A 34 4.49 14.85 2.94
CA ASP A 34 4.01 15.97 2.15
C ASP A 34 2.48 15.94 1.95
N GLN A 35 1.78 15.00 2.60
CA GLN A 35 0.34 14.78 2.47
C GLN A 35 -0.35 14.75 3.82
N THR A 36 -1.61 15.18 3.84
CA THR A 36 -2.44 15.04 5.05
C THR A 36 -3.09 13.65 5.10
N PRO A 37 -3.30 13.06 6.30
CA PRO A 37 -4.03 11.81 6.45
C PRO A 37 -5.44 11.85 5.83
N ASP A 38 -6.12 12.99 5.87
CA ASP A 38 -7.45 13.15 5.25
C ASP A 38 -7.38 13.03 3.72
N GLU A 39 -6.40 13.66 3.07
CA GLU A 39 -6.20 13.57 1.61
C GLU A 39 -5.90 12.14 1.18
N VAL A 40 -5.00 11.45 1.90
CA VAL A 40 -4.66 10.06 1.63
C VAL A 40 -5.88 9.16 1.81
N TRP A 41 -6.66 9.36 2.88
CA TRP A 41 -7.88 8.58 3.11
C TRP A 41 -8.90 8.77 1.99
N GLU A 42 -9.17 10.03 1.61
CA GLU A 42 -10.08 10.33 0.50
C GLU A 42 -9.62 9.71 -0.81
N LEU A 43 -8.31 9.76 -1.09
CA LEU A 43 -7.73 9.17 -2.28
C LEU A 43 -7.98 7.66 -2.31
N MET A 44 -7.69 6.97 -1.20
CA MET A 44 -7.89 5.53 -1.04
C MET A 44 -9.35 5.09 -1.14
N GLN A 45 -10.32 5.97 -0.82
CA GLN A 45 -11.75 5.68 -0.99
C GLN A 45 -12.23 5.78 -2.44
N LYS A 46 -11.51 6.52 -3.30
CA LYS A 46 -11.96 6.83 -4.67
C LYS A 46 -11.59 5.72 -5.67
N ARG A 47 -10.50 4.99 -5.43
CA ARG A 47 -9.95 4.02 -6.41
C ARG A 47 -9.32 2.80 -5.71
N ASN A 48 -9.00 1.78 -6.50
CA ASN A 48 -8.25 0.62 -6.02
C ASN A 48 -6.76 0.92 -6.09
N TYR A 49 -6.07 0.73 -4.96
CA TYR A 49 -4.64 0.91 -4.85
C TYR A 49 -3.95 -0.42 -4.60
N MET A 50 -2.68 -0.48 -4.97
CA MET A 50 -1.78 -1.59 -4.71
C MET A 50 -0.66 -1.09 -3.80
N LEU A 51 -0.35 -1.90 -2.80
CA LEU A 51 0.80 -1.70 -1.93
C LEU A 51 1.97 -2.51 -2.49
N ASP A 52 3.05 -1.83 -2.87
CA ASP A 52 4.31 -2.42 -3.28
C ASP A 52 5.37 -2.22 -2.19
N TYR A 53 6.31 -3.16 -2.11
CA TYR A 53 7.35 -3.19 -1.08
C TYR A 53 8.72 -3.11 -1.74
N GLU A 54 9.52 -2.12 -1.37
CA GLU A 54 10.93 -2.06 -1.73
C GLU A 54 11.77 -2.70 -0.62
N GLY A 55 12.64 -3.64 -1.00
CA GLY A 55 13.58 -4.28 -0.11
C GLY A 55 15.02 -3.89 -0.42
N ASP A 56 15.86 -3.78 0.62
CA ASP A 56 17.31 -3.63 0.45
C ASP A 56 17.97 -4.96 0.05
N ASP A 57 19.29 -4.91 -0.19
CA ASP A 57 20.10 -6.09 -0.54
C ASP A 57 20.13 -7.18 0.56
N THR A 58 19.67 -6.86 1.77
CA THR A 58 19.55 -7.81 2.89
C THR A 58 18.14 -8.40 3.01
N GLY A 59 17.21 -7.97 2.16
CA GLY A 59 15.80 -8.36 2.17
C GLY A 59 14.95 -7.64 3.22
N ARG A 60 15.45 -6.55 3.82
CA ARG A 60 14.66 -5.70 4.73
C ARG A 60 13.82 -4.73 3.92
N ILE A 61 12.56 -4.58 4.31
CA ILE A 61 11.67 -3.58 3.71
C ILE A 61 12.19 -2.19 4.08
N VAL A 62 12.43 -1.36 3.08
CA VAL A 62 12.93 0.02 3.22
C VAL A 62 11.96 1.06 2.68
N ALA A 63 11.03 0.68 1.80
CA ALA A 63 9.96 1.56 1.36
C ALA A 63 8.63 0.83 1.11
N LEU A 64 7.54 1.59 1.24
CA LEU A 64 6.17 1.22 0.90
C LEU A 64 5.65 2.19 -0.16
N HIS A 65 5.25 1.67 -1.31
CA HIS A 65 4.67 2.47 -2.40
C HIS A 65 3.19 2.15 -2.53
N ILE A 66 2.33 3.15 -2.36
CA ILE A 66 0.89 3.00 -2.55
C ILE A 66 0.54 3.59 -3.91
N GLU A 67 0.42 2.72 -4.92
CA GLU A 67 0.16 3.12 -6.29
C GLU A 67 -1.25 2.78 -6.75
N LEU A 68 -1.80 3.60 -7.64
CA LEU A 68 -3.06 3.28 -8.30
C LEU A 68 -2.94 1.92 -9.02
N LEU A 69 -3.85 1.00 -8.72
CA LEU A 69 -3.93 -0.29 -9.40
C LEU A 69 -4.28 -0.05 -10.87
N LYS A 70 -3.26 -0.04 -11.73
CA LYS A 70 -3.45 0.07 -13.18
C LYS A 70 -4.20 -1.17 -13.67
N PRO A 71 -5.17 -1.01 -14.60
CA PRO A 71 -5.82 -2.16 -15.21
C PRO A 71 -4.76 -3.09 -15.79
N LEU A 72 -4.78 -4.36 -15.37
CA LEU A 72 -3.87 -5.37 -15.89
C LEU A 72 -4.08 -5.45 -17.41
N LYS A 73 -3.02 -5.21 -18.20
CA LYS A 73 -3.09 -5.27 -19.66
C LYS A 73 -3.47 -6.67 -20.19
N ASN A 74 -3.47 -7.71 -19.34
CA ASN A 74 -3.92 -9.05 -19.70
C ASN A 74 -4.29 -9.92 -18.45
N PRO A 75 -5.57 -9.95 -18.02
CA PRO A 75 -5.99 -10.66 -16.81
C PRO A 75 -5.93 -12.19 -16.90
N GLU A 76 -5.84 -12.79 -18.09
CA GLU A 76 -5.87 -14.24 -18.28
C GLU A 76 -4.56 -14.95 -17.89
N LYS A 77 -3.43 -14.23 -17.85
CA LYS A 77 -2.11 -14.81 -17.51
C LYS A 77 -1.89 -15.02 -16.02
N MET A 78 -2.80 -14.55 -15.17
CA MET A 78 -2.75 -14.67 -13.70
C MET A 78 -3.68 -15.76 -13.15
N ARG A 79 -4.04 -16.76 -13.96
CA ARG A 79 -4.38 -18.08 -13.39
C ARG A 79 -3.10 -18.65 -12.79
N TYR A 80 -2.79 -18.29 -11.55
CA TYR A 80 -1.85 -19.03 -10.73
C TYR A 80 -2.29 -20.49 -10.77
N LYS A 81 -1.54 -21.33 -11.47
CA LYS A 81 -1.67 -22.77 -11.32
C LYS A 81 -1.11 -23.05 -9.94
N PHE A 82 -1.97 -23.21 -8.95
CA PHE A 82 -1.62 -23.99 -7.77
C PHE A 82 -1.34 -25.41 -8.27
N THR A 83 -0.10 -25.66 -8.71
CA THR A 83 0.40 -27.03 -8.75
C THR A 83 0.59 -27.42 -7.31
N ASN A 84 -0.40 -28.11 -6.74
CA ASN A 84 -0.21 -28.89 -5.53
C ASN A 84 0.87 -29.94 -5.85
N GLY A 85 2.12 -29.58 -5.60
CA GLY A 85 3.25 -30.50 -5.58
C GLY A 85 3.07 -31.40 -4.36
N ARG A 86 2.78 -32.67 -4.64
CA ARG A 86 2.76 -33.77 -3.69
C ARG A 86 4.12 -34.44 -3.70
#